data_AF-A0A1V2P5Z4-F1
#
_entry.id   AF-A0A1V2P5Z4-F1
#
_cell.length_a   1.000
_cell.length_b   1.000
_cell.length_c   1.000
_cell.angle_alpha   90.00
_cell.angle_beta   90.00
_cell.angle_gamma   90.00
#
_symmetry.space_group_name_H-M   'P 1'
#
loop_
_entity.id
_entity.type
_entity.pdbx_description
1 polymer ?
#
loop_
_entity_poly.entity_id
_entity_poly.type
_entity_poly.pdbx_seq_one_letter_code
_entity_poly.pdbx_strand_id
1 'polypeptide(L)'
;MKLRFAFPKPSRPSGKALVTIAALVISPIAVGAAAAGGHSGTDSDQANGAGAPAARTAPEPAPAEVTGDAGVRAAAAAAMEQCRSARLVPAGNGWGVPAPSVWESSSTRCNLMYGDDPQRGNERFGDPDTAIRTLQRNLNYCYGSKLTVDGVYGSNTRAVVKQVQQRHKLAADGIYGPQTRSAMNWRLYHSAKRIWSSGCYSPL
;
A
#
# COMPACT_ATOMS: atom_id res chain seq x y z
N MET A 1 33.05 -13.88 3.73
CA MET A 1 33.00 -12.57 4.41
C MET A 1 31.82 -12.57 5.39
N LYS A 2 32.04 -12.63 6.72
CA LYS A 2 30.95 -12.49 7.71
C LYS A 2 30.77 -11.00 8.02
N LEU A 3 29.73 -10.36 7.49
CA LEU A 3 29.38 -8.99 7.89
C LEU A 3 28.83 -9.01 9.31
N ARG A 4 29.56 -8.39 10.24
CA ARG A 4 29.11 -8.13 11.61
C ARG A 4 28.26 -6.86 11.61
N PHE A 5 26.95 -7.01 11.81
CA PHE A 5 26.07 -5.89 12.09
C PHE A 5 26.30 -5.38 13.51
N ALA A 6 26.85 -4.17 13.65
CA ALA A 6 26.97 -3.49 14.93
C ALA A 6 25.79 -2.53 15.09
N PHE A 7 24.91 -2.83 16.06
CA PHE A 7 23.84 -1.93 16.47
C PHE A 7 24.33 -0.97 17.57
N PRO A 8 24.02 0.34 17.52
CA PRO A 8 24.33 1.25 18.62
C PRO A 8 23.49 0.96 19.86
N LYS A 9 24.12 1.02 21.05
CA LYS A 9 23.48 0.81 22.35
C LYS A 9 22.54 1.98 22.69
N PRO A 10 21.32 1.73 23.22
CA PRO A 10 20.42 2.80 23.63
C PRO A 10 20.85 3.45 24.95
N SER A 11 20.90 4.77 24.97
CA SER A 11 21.07 5.60 26.16
C SER A 11 19.83 5.51 27.05
N ARG A 12 20.02 5.32 28.37
CA ARG A 12 18.96 5.31 29.38
C ARG A 12 18.45 6.73 29.64
N PRO A 13 17.15 7.03 29.53
CA PRO A 13 16.61 8.28 30.05
C PRO A 13 16.33 8.16 31.55
N SER A 14 17.02 8.98 32.33
CA SER A 14 16.75 9.31 33.73
C SER A 14 15.77 10.48 33.81
N GLY A 15 14.68 10.35 34.56
CA GLY A 15 13.86 11.51 34.96
C GLY A 15 12.36 11.22 34.99
N LYS A 16 11.80 11.21 36.20
CA LYS A 16 10.38 11.02 36.51
C LYS A 16 9.59 12.25 36.07
N ALA A 17 8.57 12.08 35.23
CA ALA A 17 7.53 13.08 35.03
C ALA A 17 6.21 12.51 35.56
N LEU A 18 5.79 12.99 36.72
CA LEU A 18 4.42 12.82 37.22
C LEU A 18 3.48 13.58 36.28
N VAL A 19 2.51 12.87 35.69
CA VAL A 19 1.37 13.48 35.01
C VAL A 19 0.16 13.33 35.92
N THR A 20 -0.30 14.44 36.46
CA THR A 20 -1.53 14.56 37.25
C THR A 20 -2.74 14.38 36.33
N ILE A 21 -3.59 13.41 36.65
CA ILE A 21 -4.80 13.07 35.91
C ILE A 21 -5.92 14.02 36.36
N ALA A 22 -6.38 14.89 35.45
CA ALA A 22 -7.65 15.62 35.63
C ALA A 22 -8.79 14.75 35.08
N ALA A 23 -9.61 14.22 35.98
CA ALA A 23 -10.83 13.49 35.63
C ALA A 23 -11.93 14.48 35.20
N LEU A 24 -12.34 14.42 33.94
CA LEU A 24 -13.54 15.09 33.43
C LEU A 24 -14.74 14.16 33.60
N VAL A 25 -15.65 14.57 34.47
CA VAL A 25 -16.99 14.00 34.65
C VAL A 25 -17.81 14.26 33.38
N ILE A 26 -18.23 13.18 32.71
CA ILE A 26 -19.20 13.24 31.61
C ILE A 26 -20.49 12.62 32.12
N SER A 27 -21.54 13.44 32.24
CA SER A 27 -22.90 13.02 32.56
C SER A 27 -23.47 12.09 31.48
N PRO A 28 -24.33 11.11 31.83
CA PRO A 28 -25.00 10.28 30.85
C PRO A 28 -26.16 11.04 30.19
N ILE A 29 -26.13 11.18 28.87
CA ILE A 29 -27.32 11.55 28.09
C ILE A 29 -28.07 10.28 27.72
N ALA A 30 -29.38 10.36 27.93
CA ALA A 30 -30.36 9.31 27.92
C ALA A 30 -30.58 8.63 26.55
N VAL A 31 -31.11 7.41 26.67
CA VAL A 31 -31.60 6.48 25.65
C VAL A 31 -32.74 7.11 24.82
N GLY A 32 -32.69 6.90 23.51
CA GLY A 32 -33.83 7.06 22.60
C GLY A 32 -33.80 5.96 21.55
N ALA A 33 -34.64 4.94 21.72
CA ALA A 33 -34.97 3.94 20.71
C ALA A 33 -36.13 4.46 19.84
N ALA A 34 -36.03 4.34 18.52
CA ALA A 34 -37.18 4.50 17.62
C ALA A 34 -37.03 3.64 16.35
N ALA A 35 -37.88 2.62 16.31
CA ALA A 35 -38.63 2.03 15.20
C ALA A 35 -38.06 1.89 13.77
N ALA A 36 -38.31 0.69 13.25
CA ALA A 36 -38.21 0.25 11.87
C ALA A 36 -39.08 1.05 10.89
N GLY A 37 -38.64 1.08 9.63
CA GLY A 37 -39.45 1.45 8.48
C GLY A 37 -38.90 0.76 7.23
N GLY A 38 -39.62 -0.25 6.75
CA GLY A 38 -39.33 -0.92 5.49
C GLY A 38 -39.56 0.01 4.28
N HIS A 39 -38.88 -0.29 3.19
CA HIS A 39 -39.24 0.23 1.87
C HIS A 39 -39.46 -0.95 0.94
N SER A 40 -40.73 -1.12 0.55
CA SER A 40 -41.17 -2.01 -0.50
C SER A 40 -41.26 -1.21 -1.79
N GLY A 41 -40.80 -1.81 -2.89
CA GLY A 41 -41.32 -1.59 -4.24
C GLY A 41 -40.87 -0.32 -4.95
N THR A 42 -40.17 -0.51 -6.07
CA THR A 42 -40.69 -0.06 -7.37
C THR A 42 -40.02 -0.88 -8.48
N ASP A 43 -40.89 -1.50 -9.27
CA ASP A 43 -40.61 -2.17 -10.53
C ASP A 43 -39.96 -1.22 -11.53
N SER A 44 -39.11 -1.75 -12.40
CA SER A 44 -39.00 -1.32 -13.79
C SER A 44 -38.45 -2.45 -14.63
N ASP A 45 -39.32 -2.89 -15.54
CA ASP A 45 -39.11 -3.75 -16.68
C ASP A 45 -37.80 -3.49 -17.42
N GLN A 46 -37.11 -4.56 -17.82
CA GLN A 46 -36.60 -4.67 -19.18
C GLN A 46 -36.33 -6.13 -19.55
N ALA A 47 -37.34 -6.78 -20.12
CA ALA A 47 -37.15 -7.94 -20.98
C ALA A 47 -36.56 -7.47 -22.31
N ASN A 48 -35.46 -8.10 -22.76
CA ASN A 48 -35.09 -8.16 -24.17
C ASN A 48 -34.21 -9.39 -24.44
N GLY A 49 -34.76 -10.30 -25.24
CA GLY A 49 -34.09 -10.85 -26.41
C GLY A 49 -33.02 -11.93 -26.20
N ALA A 50 -33.43 -13.19 -26.40
CA ALA A 50 -32.54 -14.30 -26.70
C ALA A 50 -31.73 -14.07 -27.99
N GLY A 51 -30.45 -14.44 -27.96
CA GLY A 51 -29.57 -14.51 -29.13
C GLY A 51 -28.19 -15.03 -28.76
N ALA A 52 -28.00 -16.35 -28.78
CA ALA A 52 -26.69 -17.01 -28.79
C ALA A 52 -26.35 -17.47 -30.23
N PRO A 53 -25.12 -17.89 -30.54
CA PRO A 53 -23.92 -17.07 -30.68
C PRO A 53 -23.39 -17.14 -32.13
N ALA A 54 -22.85 -16.04 -32.66
CA ALA A 54 -22.09 -16.06 -33.91
C ALA A 54 -20.61 -15.88 -33.61
N ALA A 55 -19.85 -16.94 -33.84
CA ALA A 55 -18.40 -16.98 -33.83
C ALA A 55 -17.83 -15.83 -34.67
N ARG A 56 -17.03 -14.96 -34.03
CA ARG A 56 -16.10 -14.08 -34.73
C ARG A 56 -14.70 -14.59 -34.48
N THR A 57 -14.11 -15.10 -35.55
CA THR A 57 -12.71 -15.51 -35.68
C THR A 57 -11.80 -14.49 -35.01
N ALA A 58 -10.97 -14.96 -34.09
CA ALA A 58 -9.92 -14.15 -33.50
C ALA A 58 -8.96 -13.68 -34.60
N PRO A 59 -8.51 -12.41 -34.60
CA PRO A 59 -7.35 -12.04 -35.39
C PRO A 59 -6.14 -12.84 -34.89
N GLU A 60 -5.47 -13.50 -35.83
CA GLU A 60 -4.20 -14.18 -35.67
C GLU A 60 -3.21 -13.28 -34.88
N PRO A 61 -2.60 -13.75 -33.78
CA PRO A 61 -1.65 -12.92 -33.05
C PRO A 61 -0.44 -12.64 -33.95
N ALA A 62 -0.20 -11.36 -34.20
CA ALA A 62 1.03 -10.84 -34.79
C ALA A 62 2.27 -11.43 -34.10
N PRO A 63 3.39 -11.61 -34.83
CA PRO A 63 4.58 -12.25 -34.28
C PRO A 63 5.07 -11.51 -33.04
N ALA A 64 5.27 -12.27 -31.97
CA ALA A 64 5.72 -11.78 -30.67
C ALA A 64 6.99 -10.93 -30.81
N GLU A 65 6.87 -9.63 -30.54
CA GLU A 65 8.04 -8.80 -30.27
C GLU A 65 8.77 -9.39 -29.07
N VAL A 66 10.09 -9.56 -29.20
CA VAL A 66 10.96 -10.07 -28.14
C VAL A 66 11.02 -9.01 -27.03
N THR A 67 10.05 -9.05 -26.13
CA THR A 67 10.10 -8.30 -24.88
C THR A 67 11.25 -8.86 -24.08
N GLY A 68 12.29 -8.05 -23.88
CA GLY A 68 13.38 -8.42 -22.98
C GLY A 68 12.84 -8.77 -21.59
N ASP A 69 13.59 -9.55 -20.82
CA ASP A 69 13.22 -10.07 -19.48
C ASP A 69 12.62 -8.97 -18.55
N ALA A 70 13.13 -7.73 -18.66
CA ALA A 70 12.60 -6.57 -17.94
C ALA A 70 11.13 -6.23 -18.25
N GLY A 71 10.69 -6.35 -19.51
CA GLY A 71 9.31 -6.09 -19.94
C GLY A 71 8.33 -7.15 -19.43
N VAL A 72 8.76 -8.42 -19.45
CA VAL A 72 7.99 -9.54 -18.87
C VAL A 72 7.81 -9.36 -17.37
N ARG A 73 8.86 -8.91 -16.66
CA ARG A 73 8.81 -8.63 -15.22
C ARG A 73 7.88 -7.47 -14.86
N ALA A 74 7.83 -6.42 -15.68
CA ALA A 74 6.90 -5.29 -15.49
C ALA A 74 5.44 -5.70 -15.72
N ALA A 75 5.17 -6.47 -16.78
CA ALA A 75 3.84 -6.99 -17.08
C ALA A 75 3.34 -7.93 -15.95
N ALA A 76 4.23 -8.79 -15.43
CA ALA A 76 3.93 -9.66 -14.30
C ALA A 76 3.61 -8.86 -13.03
N ALA A 77 4.28 -7.73 -12.79
CA ALA A 77 3.96 -6.85 -11.66
C ALA A 77 2.60 -6.15 -11.84
N ALA A 78 2.20 -5.80 -13.07
CA ALA A 78 0.90 -5.19 -13.34
C ALA A 78 -0.29 -6.15 -13.16
N ALA A 79 -0.08 -7.44 -13.41
CA ALA A 79 -1.12 -8.49 -13.29
C ALA A 79 -1.42 -8.92 -11.84
N MET A 80 -0.74 -8.33 -10.85
CA MET A 80 -0.91 -8.68 -9.44
C MET A 80 -2.18 -8.10 -8.84
N GLU A 81 -2.60 -8.68 -7.72
CA GLU A 81 -3.58 -8.07 -6.83
C GLU A 81 -3.12 -6.68 -6.38
N GLN A 82 -4.06 -5.74 -6.31
CA GLN A 82 -3.81 -4.37 -5.87
C GLN A 82 -3.55 -4.34 -4.36
N CYS A 83 -2.56 -3.56 -3.93
CA CYS A 83 -2.38 -3.30 -2.51
C CYS A 83 -3.53 -2.43 -1.99
N ARG A 84 -4.34 -2.98 -1.08
CA ARG A 84 -5.51 -2.33 -0.47
C ARG A 84 -5.39 -2.22 1.05
N SER A 85 -4.17 -2.29 1.58
CA SER A 85 -3.87 -2.06 2.98
C SER A 85 -2.37 -1.78 3.16
N ALA A 86 -1.92 -1.63 4.41
CA ALA A 86 -0.52 -1.74 4.77
C ALA A 86 -0.36 -2.57 6.03
N ARG A 87 0.78 -3.26 6.14
CA ARG A 87 1.13 -4.04 7.34
C ARG A 87 2.57 -3.81 7.74
N LEU A 88 2.86 -4.09 9.01
CA LEU A 88 4.21 -4.05 9.54
C LEU A 88 4.89 -5.42 9.32
N VAL A 89 5.76 -5.50 8.31
CA VAL A 89 6.56 -6.71 8.02
C VAL A 89 7.70 -6.80 9.02
N PRO A 90 7.86 -7.91 9.77
CA PRO A 90 8.93 -8.03 10.76
C PRO A 90 10.33 -7.88 10.16
N ALA A 91 11.17 -7.08 10.80
CA ALA A 91 12.59 -6.89 10.46
C ALA A 91 13.55 -7.28 11.63
N GLY A 92 12.99 -7.84 12.71
CA GLY A 92 13.73 -8.29 13.89
C GLY A 92 13.80 -7.25 15.01
N ASN A 93 14.04 -7.71 16.25
CA ASN A 93 14.23 -6.85 17.43
C ASN A 93 13.10 -5.83 17.67
N GLY A 94 11.85 -6.19 17.33
CA GLY A 94 10.68 -5.31 17.47
C GLY A 94 10.51 -4.26 16.37
N TRP A 95 11.43 -4.20 15.40
CA TRP A 95 11.32 -3.36 14.20
C TRP A 95 10.53 -4.07 13.10
N GLY A 96 9.86 -3.27 12.29
CA GLY A 96 9.30 -3.74 11.03
C GLY A 96 9.20 -2.68 9.96
N VAL A 97 8.97 -3.14 8.75
CA VAL A 97 8.75 -2.33 7.55
C VAL A 97 7.25 -2.10 7.37
N PRO A 98 6.75 -0.86 7.43
CA PRO A 98 5.37 -0.58 7.05
C PRO A 98 5.28 -0.65 5.52
N ALA A 99 4.81 -1.79 5.00
CA ALA A 99 4.72 -2.04 3.57
C ALA A 99 3.26 -2.11 3.11
N PRO A 100 2.92 -1.54 1.94
CA PRO A 100 1.67 -1.84 1.25
C PRO A 100 1.43 -3.36 1.16
N SER A 101 0.19 -3.77 1.40
CA SER A 101 -0.22 -5.17 1.49
C SER A 101 -1.60 -5.39 0.88
N VAL A 102 -1.90 -6.67 0.68
CA VAL A 102 -3.25 -7.13 0.36
C VAL A 102 -4.17 -6.87 1.56
N TRP A 103 -5.44 -6.53 1.31
CA TRP A 103 -6.45 -6.34 2.36
C TRP A 103 -6.72 -7.66 3.08
N GLU A 104 -6.87 -7.62 4.42
CA GLU A 104 -7.14 -8.80 5.27
C GLU A 104 -6.20 -10.00 5.03
N SER A 105 -4.97 -9.73 4.62
CA SER A 105 -3.98 -10.76 4.29
C SER A 105 -2.61 -10.44 4.86
N SER A 106 -1.85 -11.49 5.12
CA SER A 106 -0.43 -11.40 5.48
C SER A 106 0.48 -11.22 4.26
N SER A 107 -0.07 -11.17 3.04
CA SER A 107 0.70 -11.01 1.81
C SER A 107 1.07 -9.54 1.57
N THR A 108 2.34 -9.30 1.23
CA THR A 108 2.81 -8.04 0.60
C THR A 108 3.14 -8.25 -0.88
N ARG A 109 2.64 -9.33 -1.48
CA ARG A 109 2.77 -9.60 -2.90
C ARG A 109 1.58 -8.98 -3.62
N CYS A 110 1.60 -7.67 -3.73
CA CYS A 110 0.60 -6.85 -4.41
C CYS A 110 1.31 -5.73 -5.17
N ASN A 111 0.56 -4.97 -5.97
CA ASN A 111 1.07 -3.82 -6.69
C ASN A 111 0.37 -2.49 -6.34
N LEU A 112 1.06 -1.39 -6.61
CA LEU A 112 0.49 -0.06 -6.76
C LEU A 112 1.01 0.55 -8.07
N MET A 113 0.13 1.16 -8.85
CA MET A 113 0.43 1.71 -10.17
C MET A 113 -0.33 3.01 -10.43
N TYR A 114 0.02 3.68 -11.54
CA TYR A 114 -0.65 4.91 -11.95
C TYR A 114 -2.17 4.76 -12.05
N GLY A 115 -2.90 5.70 -11.46
CA GLY A 115 -4.36 5.69 -11.40
C GLY A 115 -4.94 4.93 -10.20
N ASP A 116 -4.11 4.38 -9.32
CA ASP A 116 -4.60 3.88 -8.04
C ASP A 116 -4.94 5.05 -7.11
N ASP A 117 -6.15 5.01 -6.56
CA ASP A 117 -6.66 5.96 -5.59
C ASP A 117 -7.72 5.24 -4.70
N PRO A 118 -8.25 5.91 -3.65
CA PRO A 118 -9.26 5.31 -2.79
C PRO A 118 -10.62 5.06 -3.45
N GLN A 119 -10.78 5.42 -4.71
CA GLN A 119 -12.03 5.44 -5.49
C GLN A 119 -11.98 4.51 -6.71
N ARG A 120 -10.90 3.74 -6.89
CA ARG A 120 -10.73 2.91 -8.08
C ARG A 120 -11.71 1.72 -8.08
N GLY A 121 -12.66 1.77 -9.02
CA GLY A 121 -13.68 0.75 -9.27
C GLY A 121 -15.03 1.08 -8.61
N ASN A 122 -16.05 0.27 -8.91
CA ASN A 122 -17.41 0.48 -8.38
C ASN A 122 -17.54 0.09 -6.89
N GLU A 123 -16.53 -0.57 -6.33
CA GLU A 123 -16.54 -1.07 -4.95
C GLU A 123 -15.38 -0.47 -4.15
N ARG A 124 -15.73 0.42 -3.21
CA ARG A 124 -14.82 0.88 -2.16
C ARG A 124 -14.71 -0.22 -1.11
N PHE A 125 -13.66 -1.03 -1.18
CA PHE A 125 -13.34 -2.01 -0.16
C PHE A 125 -11.88 -1.93 0.27
N GLY A 126 -11.62 -2.29 1.52
CA GLY A 126 -10.32 -2.21 2.17
C GLY A 126 -9.89 -0.78 2.49
N ASP A 127 -8.58 -0.58 2.59
CA ASP A 127 -7.93 0.69 2.91
C ASP A 127 -6.80 1.03 1.90
N PRO A 128 -7.16 1.29 0.63
CA PRO A 128 -6.21 1.66 -0.42
C PRO A 128 -5.46 2.96 -0.13
N ASP A 129 -6.09 3.88 0.59
CA ASP A 129 -5.48 5.15 1.02
C ASP A 129 -4.23 4.89 1.88
N THR A 130 -4.36 4.01 2.88
CA THR A 130 -3.24 3.62 3.74
C THR A 130 -2.10 2.96 2.96
N ALA A 131 -2.40 2.14 1.95
CA ALA A 131 -1.36 1.53 1.10
C ALA A 131 -0.51 2.60 0.40
N ILE A 132 -1.17 3.53 -0.29
CA ILE A 132 -0.49 4.55 -1.10
C ILE A 132 0.24 5.57 -0.21
N ARG A 133 -0.41 6.05 0.86
CA ARG A 133 0.24 6.98 1.80
C ARG A 133 1.44 6.37 2.50
N THR A 134 1.41 5.07 2.79
CA THR A 134 2.56 4.36 3.37
C THR A 134 3.77 4.42 2.44
N LEU A 135 3.56 4.15 1.15
CA LEU A 135 4.61 4.28 0.14
C LEU A 135 5.11 5.74 0.04
N GLN A 136 4.20 6.70 -0.12
CA GLN A 136 4.55 8.13 -0.28
C GLN A 136 5.37 8.67 0.90
N ARG A 137 4.99 8.34 2.15
CA ARG A 137 5.76 8.72 3.35
C ARG A 137 7.16 8.13 3.33
N ASN A 138 7.29 6.86 2.94
CA ASN A 138 8.58 6.20 2.87
C ASN A 138 9.47 6.82 1.79
N LEU A 139 8.91 7.08 0.60
CA LEU A 139 9.61 7.75 -0.49
C LEU A 139 10.14 9.13 -0.03
N ASN A 140 9.29 9.92 0.63
CA ASN A 140 9.69 11.24 1.09
C ASN A 140 10.83 11.19 2.11
N TYR A 141 10.78 10.24 3.05
CA TYR A 141 11.80 10.14 4.09
C TYR A 141 13.11 9.55 3.56
N CYS A 142 13.06 8.42 2.86
CA CYS A 142 14.25 7.67 2.47
C CYS A 142 14.88 8.12 1.15
N TYR A 143 14.13 8.86 0.34
CA TYR A 143 14.60 9.31 -0.96
C TYR A 143 14.55 10.84 -1.11
N GLY A 144 14.06 11.56 -0.11
CA GLY A 144 13.94 13.01 -0.16
C GLY A 144 12.95 13.49 -1.21
N SER A 145 12.04 12.64 -1.67
CA SER A 145 10.98 13.07 -2.57
C SER A 145 10.07 14.04 -1.84
N LYS A 146 9.60 15.09 -2.52
CA LYS A 146 8.69 16.09 -1.93
C LYS A 146 7.27 15.81 -2.38
N LEU A 147 6.82 14.56 -2.28
CA LEU A 147 5.47 14.17 -2.69
C LEU A 147 4.45 14.71 -1.70
N THR A 148 3.30 15.12 -2.20
CA THR A 148 2.09 15.19 -1.38
C THR A 148 1.76 13.77 -0.92
N VAL A 149 1.47 13.61 0.37
CA VAL A 149 1.00 12.33 0.92
C VAL A 149 -0.52 12.35 0.87
N ASP A 150 -1.09 12.21 -0.32
CA ASP A 150 -2.52 12.37 -0.63
C ASP A 150 -3.28 11.05 -0.80
N GLY A 151 -2.58 9.91 -0.81
CA GLY A 151 -3.19 8.60 -1.05
C GLY A 151 -3.54 8.35 -2.51
N VAL A 152 -3.01 9.15 -3.45
CA VAL A 152 -3.22 8.97 -4.89
C VAL A 152 -1.90 8.59 -5.56
N TYR A 153 -1.90 7.48 -6.28
CA TYR A 153 -0.76 7.07 -7.11
C TYR A 153 -0.82 7.82 -8.46
N GLY A 154 -0.54 9.12 -8.37
CA GLY A 154 -0.51 10.02 -9.51
C GLY A 154 0.80 9.97 -10.30
N SER A 155 0.92 10.88 -11.26
CA SER A 155 2.12 11.03 -12.10
C SER A 155 3.39 11.28 -11.29
N ASN A 156 3.29 12.10 -10.23
CA ASN A 156 4.40 12.42 -9.33
C ASN A 156 4.88 11.18 -8.57
N THR A 157 3.97 10.40 -7.99
CA THR A 157 4.32 9.16 -7.28
C THR A 157 4.96 8.17 -8.25
N ARG A 158 4.39 7.98 -9.44
CA ARG A 158 4.96 7.12 -10.48
C ARG A 158 6.38 7.54 -10.86
N ALA A 159 6.61 8.84 -11.06
CA ALA A 159 7.92 9.37 -11.44
C ALA A 159 8.97 9.08 -10.36
N VAL A 160 8.63 9.27 -9.08
CA VAL A 160 9.53 8.96 -7.97
C VAL A 160 9.79 7.46 -7.88
N VAL A 161 8.79 6.60 -8.08
CA VAL A 161 9.00 5.15 -8.10
C VAL A 161 9.95 4.73 -9.22
N LYS A 162 9.86 5.33 -10.42
CA LYS A 162 10.83 5.11 -11.49
C LYS A 162 12.26 5.48 -11.09
N GLN A 163 12.44 6.62 -10.40
CA GLN A 163 13.76 7.03 -9.90
C GLN A 163 14.31 6.04 -8.87
N VAL A 164 13.46 5.54 -7.98
CA VAL A 164 13.84 4.50 -7.01
C VAL A 164 14.26 3.21 -7.72
N GLN A 165 13.49 2.78 -8.72
CA GLN A 165 13.81 1.60 -9.52
C GLN A 165 15.14 1.76 -10.25
N GLN A 166 15.39 2.91 -10.89
CA GLN A 166 16.66 3.22 -11.54
C GLN A 166 17.83 3.19 -10.55
N ARG A 167 17.68 3.83 -9.38
CA ARG A 167 18.70 3.84 -8.32
C ARG A 167 19.08 2.43 -7.88
N HIS A 168 18.12 1.53 -7.85
CA HIS A 168 18.28 0.14 -7.44
C HIS A 168 18.45 -0.85 -8.61
N LYS A 169 18.75 -0.34 -9.81
CA LYS A 169 19.02 -1.16 -11.02
C LYS A 169 17.88 -2.11 -11.40
N LEU A 170 16.64 -1.69 -11.15
CA LEU A 170 15.42 -2.37 -11.58
C LEU A 170 14.91 -1.80 -12.91
N ALA A 171 13.98 -2.52 -13.54
CA ALA A 171 13.17 -1.96 -14.62
C ALA A 171 12.39 -0.74 -14.10
N ALA A 172 12.49 0.39 -14.79
CA ALA A 172 11.87 1.65 -14.39
C ALA A 172 10.44 1.81 -14.95
N ASP A 173 9.59 0.82 -14.69
CA ASP A 173 8.22 0.76 -15.19
C ASP A 173 7.27 1.74 -14.44
N GLY A 174 7.65 2.15 -13.23
CA GLY A 174 6.86 2.99 -12.35
C GLY A 174 5.73 2.24 -11.64
N ILE A 175 5.86 0.91 -11.52
CA ILE A 175 4.97 0.05 -10.75
C ILE A 175 5.68 -0.30 -9.44
N TYR A 176 5.03 0.01 -8.33
CA TYR A 176 5.46 -0.55 -7.06
C TYR A 176 4.96 -2.00 -7.00
N GLY A 177 5.87 -2.96 -7.08
CA GLY A 177 5.58 -4.39 -6.93
C GLY A 177 6.63 -5.08 -6.05
N PRO A 178 6.63 -6.41 -5.93
CA PRO A 178 7.53 -7.16 -5.03
C PRO A 178 9.01 -6.86 -5.25
N GLN A 179 9.44 -6.67 -6.50
CA GLN A 179 10.83 -6.34 -6.81
C GLN A 179 11.21 -4.96 -6.28
N THR A 180 10.38 -3.94 -6.54
CA THR A 180 10.55 -2.59 -5.98
C THR A 180 10.53 -2.63 -4.45
N ARG A 181 9.57 -3.34 -3.86
CA ARG A 181 9.42 -3.49 -2.40
C ARG A 181 10.68 -4.05 -1.73
N SER A 182 11.24 -5.13 -2.28
CA SER A 182 12.42 -5.80 -1.70
C SER A 182 13.72 -5.03 -1.93
N ALA A 183 13.85 -4.30 -3.04
CA ALA A 183 15.08 -3.56 -3.32
C ALA A 183 15.15 -2.20 -2.62
N MET A 184 14.00 -1.56 -2.35
CA MET A 184 13.98 -0.19 -1.85
C MET A 184 14.35 -0.08 -0.37
N ASN A 185 14.84 1.11 0.01
CA ASN A 185 15.11 1.44 1.40
C ASN A 185 13.80 1.85 2.10
N TRP A 186 13.69 1.45 3.36
CA TRP A 186 12.54 1.63 4.23
C TRP A 186 12.91 2.31 5.53
N ARG A 187 12.06 3.25 5.96
CA ARG A 187 12.06 3.74 7.33
C ARG A 187 11.32 2.73 8.20
N LEU A 188 12.00 2.20 9.22
CA LEU A 188 11.44 1.17 10.08
C LEU A 188 10.60 1.78 11.19
N TYR A 189 9.58 1.03 11.62
CA TYR A 189 8.74 1.37 12.77
C TYR A 189 8.88 0.30 13.85
N HIS A 190 9.09 0.71 15.09
CA HIS A 190 9.14 -0.16 16.24
C HIS A 190 7.79 -0.15 16.95
N SER A 191 7.01 -1.22 16.82
CA SER A 191 5.62 -1.26 17.30
C SER A 191 5.49 -1.09 18.81
N ALA A 192 6.28 -1.83 19.60
CA ALA A 192 6.19 -1.78 21.07
C ALA A 192 6.60 -0.41 21.66
N LYS A 193 7.59 0.27 21.04
CA LYS A 193 8.10 1.57 21.49
C LYS A 193 7.39 2.75 20.81
N ARG A 194 6.60 2.51 19.76
CA ARG A 194 5.95 3.52 18.92
C ARG A 194 6.89 4.59 18.36
N ILE A 195 8.11 4.17 17.98
CA ILE A 195 9.13 5.06 17.42
C ILE A 195 9.47 4.66 15.99
N TRP A 196 9.94 5.64 15.23
CA TRP A 196 10.50 5.43 13.90
C TRP A 196 12.03 5.40 13.93
N SER A 197 12.64 4.70 12.99
CA SER A 197 14.09 4.74 12.81
C SER A 197 14.55 6.13 12.34
N SER A 198 15.78 6.50 12.72
CA SER A 198 16.46 7.72 12.26
C SER A 198 17.10 7.57 10.88
N GLY A 199 17.23 6.33 10.39
CA GLY A 199 17.78 6.00 9.08
C GLY A 199 16.83 5.13 8.25
N CYS A 200 17.31 4.77 7.07
CA CYS A 200 16.63 3.91 6.11
C CYS A 200 17.42 2.63 5.83
N TYR A 201 16.71 1.53 5.65
CA TYR A 201 17.27 0.17 5.60
C TYR A 201 16.55 -0.68 4.56
N SER A 202 17.21 -1.70 4.01
CA SER A 202 16.58 -2.66 3.07
C SER A 202 16.54 -4.06 3.67
N PRO A 203 15.65 -4.33 4.65
CA PRO A 203 15.63 -5.63 5.35
C PRO A 203 14.77 -6.71 4.65
N LEU A 204 14.28 -6.44 3.42
CA LEU A 204 13.30 -7.26 2.69
C LEU A 204 13.88 -7.99 1.47
#